data_AF-A0A7W4EYS6-F1
#
_entry.id   AF-A0A7W4EYS6-F1
#
_cell.length_a   1.000
_cell.length_b   1.000
_cell.length_c   1.000
_cell.angle_alpha   90.00
_cell.angle_beta   90.00
_cell.angle_gamma   90.00
#
_symmetry.space_group_name_H-M   'P 1'
#
loop_
_entity.id
_entity.type
_entity.pdbx_description
1 polymer ?
#
loop_
_entity_poly.entity_id
_entity_poly.type
_entity_poly.pdbx_seq_one_letter_code
_entity_poly.pdbx_strand_id
1 'polypeptide(L)'
;WTRRNILEIDINRDFLKESSIEMKILKKQAFSKKYDYALNLHEQRTIFSTDFENPATLSFLSPSEDVDRNLTENRKKSMAVIADIYQQLKSEIPNNIGRYTDTFYPTSSGDNFMKAGIPVVLFEGGHFIDDYKREKTREFYTKALFYALQAIGNLKGNVSGYESYFEIPENKESHYDIIYRNVRLNTDFECVLDIAVQYKEIKTEASEEIEFIPYVAEVGDIGKKKGWKEIDCTGKKFVCDKKYPKIDAPVEFQII
;
A
#
# COMPACT_ATOMS: atom_id res chain seq x y z
N TRP A 1 -18.13 0.35 1.15
CA TRP A 1 -16.85 0.10 1.85
C TRP A 1 -16.07 1.40 1.86
N THR A 2 -15.51 1.78 3.01
CA THR A 2 -14.74 3.01 3.23
C THR A 2 -13.55 2.71 4.13
N ARG A 3 -12.47 3.48 4.00
CA ARG A 3 -11.26 3.35 4.84
C ARG A 3 -11.54 3.64 6.32
N ARG A 4 -12.38 4.63 6.60
CA ARG A 4 -12.73 5.07 7.96
C ARG A 4 -14.03 4.43 8.42
N ASN A 5 -14.21 4.31 9.73
CA ASN A 5 -15.47 3.82 10.30
C ASN A 5 -16.58 4.88 10.19
N ILE A 6 -17.78 4.57 10.69
CA ILE A 6 -18.96 5.44 10.60
C ILE A 6 -18.79 6.81 11.30
N LEU A 7 -17.81 6.93 12.20
CA LEU A 7 -17.46 8.19 12.89
C LEU A 7 -16.33 8.94 12.18
N GLU A 8 -15.96 8.54 10.96
CA GLU A 8 -14.82 9.06 10.20
C GLU A 8 -13.48 8.89 10.93
N ILE A 9 -13.35 7.89 11.81
CA ILE A 9 -12.10 7.57 12.51
C ILE A 9 -11.30 6.57 11.68
N ASP A 10 -10.02 6.88 11.44
CA ASP A 10 -9.04 5.87 10.99
C ASP A 10 -8.68 5.01 12.20
N ILE A 11 -9.21 3.79 12.24
CA ILE A 11 -9.03 2.87 13.37
C ILE A 11 -7.53 2.60 13.61
N ASN A 12 -6.71 2.55 12.55
CA ASN A 12 -5.26 2.36 12.67
C ASN A 12 -4.51 3.64 13.12
N ARG A 13 -5.22 4.67 13.57
CA ARG A 13 -4.67 5.85 14.26
C ARG A 13 -5.33 6.10 15.62
N ASP A 14 -6.21 5.22 16.06
CA ASP A 14 -7.03 5.39 17.27
C ASP A 14 -6.49 4.62 18.48
N PHE A 15 -5.32 3.97 18.38
CA PHE A 15 -4.86 3.03 19.41
C PHE A 15 -4.69 3.65 20.80
N LEU A 16 -4.18 4.89 20.86
CA LEU A 16 -3.96 5.62 22.11
C LEU A 16 -5.23 6.29 22.64
N LYS A 17 -6.06 6.83 21.74
CA LYS A 17 -7.23 7.63 22.11
C LYS A 17 -8.45 6.76 22.40
N GLU A 18 -8.54 5.59 21.76
CA GLU A 18 -9.64 4.63 21.89
C GLU A 18 -11.01 5.31 21.75
N SER A 19 -11.15 6.19 20.75
CA SER A 19 -12.40 6.89 20.51
C SER A 19 -13.46 5.96 19.92
N SER A 20 -13.03 4.97 19.15
CA SER A 20 -13.87 3.95 18.50
C SER A 20 -14.15 2.77 19.43
N ILE A 21 -15.31 2.13 19.27
CA ILE A 21 -15.63 0.89 20.01
C ILE A 21 -14.83 -0.30 19.48
N GLU A 22 -14.51 -0.27 18.18
CA GLU A 22 -13.74 -1.26 17.45
C GLU A 22 -12.33 -1.40 18.04
N MET A 23 -11.64 -0.28 18.31
CA MET A 23 -10.32 -0.31 18.93
C MET A 23 -10.37 -0.87 20.36
N LYS A 24 -11.37 -0.51 21.15
CA LYS A 24 -11.55 -1.06 22.52
C LYS A 24 -11.74 -2.57 22.50
N ILE A 25 -12.57 -3.08 21.59
CA ILE A 25 -12.80 -4.53 21.43
C ILE A 25 -11.51 -5.23 20.99
N LEU A 26 -10.80 -4.67 20.01
CA LEU A 26 -9.54 -5.23 19.53
C LEU A 26 -8.50 -5.32 20.65
N LYS A 27 -8.30 -4.23 21.41
CA LYS A 27 -7.35 -4.20 22.53
C LYS A 27 -7.76 -5.20 23.62
N LYS A 28 -9.04 -5.25 23.99
CA LYS A 28 -9.55 -6.23 24.96
C LYS A 28 -9.21 -7.66 24.54
N GLN A 29 -9.41 -8.00 23.26
CA GLN A 29 -9.10 -9.33 22.76
C GLN A 29 -7.60 -9.59 22.72
N ALA A 30 -6.82 -8.67 22.15
CA ALA A 30 -5.37 -8.79 22.01
C ALA A 30 -4.64 -8.92 23.35
N PHE A 31 -5.14 -8.28 24.41
CA PHE A 31 -4.57 -8.34 25.75
C PHE A 31 -5.28 -9.34 26.70
N SER A 32 -6.27 -10.09 26.22
CA SER A 32 -6.96 -11.11 27.03
C SER A 32 -6.06 -12.30 27.39
N LYS A 33 -5.03 -12.54 26.59
CA LYS A 33 -4.01 -13.56 26.79
C LYS A 33 -2.74 -13.18 26.03
N LYS A 34 -1.67 -13.94 26.24
CA LYS A 34 -0.42 -13.78 25.49
C LYS A 34 -0.54 -14.44 24.12
N TYR A 35 -0.26 -13.67 23.07
CA TYR A 35 -0.14 -14.15 21.69
C TYR A 35 1.33 -14.13 21.26
N ASP A 36 1.75 -15.14 20.50
CA ASP A 36 3.13 -15.22 20.00
C ASP A 36 3.38 -14.30 18.80
N TYR A 37 2.35 -14.09 17.98
CA TYR A 37 2.38 -13.22 16.80
C TYR A 37 1.02 -12.57 16.53
N ALA A 38 1.04 -11.41 15.89
CA ALA A 38 -0.11 -10.79 15.24
C ALA A 38 0.15 -10.61 13.74
N LEU A 39 -0.66 -11.25 12.89
CA LEU A 39 -0.64 -11.03 11.44
C LEU A 39 -1.57 -9.85 11.13
N ASN A 40 -1.00 -8.73 10.69
CA ASN A 40 -1.72 -7.49 10.46
C ASN A 40 -1.91 -7.29 8.95
N LEU A 41 -3.11 -7.61 8.46
CA LEU A 41 -3.39 -7.75 7.02
C LEU A 41 -4.01 -6.47 6.45
N HIS A 42 -3.32 -5.86 5.49
CA HIS A 42 -3.73 -4.64 4.79
C HIS A 42 -3.61 -4.80 3.27
N GLU A 43 -4.13 -3.78 2.58
CA GLU A 43 -3.96 -3.55 1.15
C GLU A 43 -3.35 -2.17 0.92
N GLN A 44 -2.56 -2.05 -0.15
CA GLN A 44 -1.92 -0.82 -0.56
C GLN A 44 -2.37 -0.36 -1.94
N ARG A 45 -2.27 0.95 -2.15
CA ARG A 45 -2.60 1.60 -3.42
C ARG A 45 -1.64 1.19 -4.54
N THR A 46 -2.06 1.40 -5.78
CA THR A 46 -1.27 1.11 -6.98
C THR A 46 -0.07 2.06 -7.16
N ILE A 47 0.06 3.11 -6.35
CA ILE A 47 1.14 4.12 -6.47
C ILE A 47 2.56 3.60 -6.15
N PHE A 48 2.65 2.36 -5.67
CA PHE A 48 3.82 1.81 -5.04
C PHE A 48 4.59 0.88 -6.00
N SER A 49 5.91 1.08 -6.06
CA SER A 49 6.85 0.19 -6.77
C SER A 49 8.05 -0.13 -5.89
N THR A 50 8.75 -1.21 -6.20
CA THR A 50 9.98 -1.59 -5.50
C THR A 50 11.21 -0.87 -6.07
N ASP A 51 11.23 -0.62 -7.38
CA ASP A 51 12.40 -0.16 -8.13
C ASP A 51 12.07 0.84 -9.25
N PHE A 52 10.91 1.50 -9.18
CA PHE A 52 10.37 2.37 -10.23
C PHE A 52 9.95 1.65 -11.52
N GLU A 53 9.99 0.33 -11.58
CA GLU A 53 9.56 -0.44 -12.76
C GLU A 53 8.54 -1.50 -12.38
N ASN A 54 8.78 -2.21 -11.29
CA ASN A 54 7.97 -3.33 -10.84
C ASN A 54 6.98 -2.88 -9.75
N PRO A 55 5.69 -3.19 -9.88
CA PRO A 55 4.72 -2.86 -8.85
C PRO A 55 5.06 -3.62 -7.56
N ALA A 56 4.82 -2.96 -6.43
CA ALA A 56 4.90 -3.61 -5.14
C ALA A 56 3.64 -4.47 -4.93
N THR A 57 3.61 -5.67 -5.51
CA THR A 57 2.49 -6.61 -5.40
C THR A 57 2.29 -7.04 -3.96
N LEU A 58 3.38 -7.35 -3.26
CA LEU A 58 3.36 -7.59 -1.82
C LEU A 58 4.32 -6.62 -1.15
N SER A 59 3.95 -6.15 0.03
CA SER A 59 4.88 -5.44 0.89
C SER A 59 4.73 -5.85 2.34
N PHE A 60 5.86 -5.85 3.06
CA PHE A 60 5.91 -6.32 4.43
C PHE A 60 6.50 -5.29 5.37
N LEU A 61 6.18 -5.41 6.66
CA LEU A 61 6.81 -4.60 7.70
C LEU A 61 6.93 -5.38 9.00
N SER A 62 8.08 -5.24 9.65
CA SER A 62 8.25 -5.46 11.08
C SER A 62 8.16 -4.09 11.78
N PRO A 63 7.00 -3.75 12.39
CA PRO A 63 6.75 -2.44 13.01
C PRO A 63 7.82 -2.06 14.04
N SER A 64 7.96 -0.76 14.31
CA SER A 64 8.95 -0.26 15.26
C SER A 64 8.37 -0.21 16.67
N GLU A 65 9.21 -0.42 17.68
CA GLU A 65 8.81 -0.29 19.09
C GLU A 65 9.00 1.14 19.65
N ASP A 66 9.89 1.90 19.00
CA ASP A 66 10.31 3.23 19.42
C ASP A 66 10.77 4.08 18.22
N VAL A 67 11.00 5.36 18.51
CA VAL A 67 11.40 6.39 17.52
C VAL A 67 12.79 6.11 16.94
N ASP A 68 13.66 5.47 17.71
CA ASP A 68 15.04 5.14 17.33
C ASP A 68 15.11 3.88 16.45
N ARG A 69 13.99 3.16 16.29
CA ARG A 69 13.84 1.96 15.47
C ARG A 69 14.82 0.87 15.91
N ASN A 70 14.95 0.69 17.22
CA ASN A 70 15.84 -0.33 17.78
C ASN A 70 15.48 -1.73 17.26
N LEU A 71 16.48 -2.57 16.97
CA LEU A 71 16.28 -3.97 16.56
C LEU A 71 16.08 -4.88 17.78
N THR A 72 14.90 -4.78 18.38
CA THR A 72 14.49 -5.61 19.51
C THR A 72 14.28 -7.07 19.09
N GLU A 73 14.24 -7.97 20.06
CA GLU A 73 13.97 -9.39 19.80
C GLU A 73 12.58 -9.62 19.15
N ASN A 74 11.55 -8.84 19.50
CA ASN A 74 10.25 -8.99 18.85
C ASN A 74 10.30 -8.56 17.38
N ARG A 75 11.01 -7.46 17.08
CA ARG A 75 11.20 -7.03 15.69
C ARG A 75 11.96 -8.05 14.88
N LYS A 76 13.02 -8.64 15.44
CA LYS A 76 13.78 -9.71 14.78
C LYS A 76 12.95 -10.96 14.53
N LYS A 77 12.06 -11.35 15.45
CA LYS A 77 11.10 -12.45 15.23
C LYS A 77 10.23 -12.20 14.00
N SER A 78 9.63 -11.02 13.92
CA SER A 78 8.82 -10.66 12.75
C SER A 78 9.66 -10.58 11.47
N MET A 79 10.87 -10.02 11.54
CA MET A 79 11.80 -9.96 10.40
C MET A 79 12.21 -11.36 9.91
N ALA A 80 12.47 -12.31 10.81
CA ALA A 80 12.78 -13.69 10.43
C ALA A 80 11.62 -14.38 9.70
N VAL A 81 10.38 -14.16 10.15
CA VAL A 81 9.19 -14.66 9.44
C VAL A 81 9.06 -14.01 8.05
N ILE A 82 9.23 -12.69 7.95
CA ILE A 82 9.16 -11.98 6.67
C ILE A 82 10.28 -12.41 5.73
N ALA A 83 11.49 -12.61 6.25
CA ALA A 83 12.63 -13.10 5.49
C ALA A 83 12.32 -14.46 4.87
N ASP A 84 11.75 -15.40 5.63
CA ASP A 84 11.35 -16.71 5.10
C ASP A 84 10.30 -16.58 3.99
N ILE A 85 9.24 -15.79 4.20
CA ILE A 85 8.23 -15.49 3.18
C ILE A 85 8.87 -14.97 1.89
N TYR A 86 9.80 -14.01 2.02
CA TYR A 86 10.52 -13.46 0.88
C TYR A 86 11.35 -14.50 0.14
N GLN A 87 12.11 -15.34 0.86
CA GLN A 87 12.92 -16.39 0.24
C GLN A 87 12.06 -17.40 -0.54
N GLN A 88 10.86 -17.74 -0.04
CA GLN A 88 9.94 -18.65 -0.72
C GLN A 88 9.32 -18.03 -1.99
N LEU A 89 9.00 -16.73 -1.98
CA LEU A 89 8.22 -16.10 -3.05
C LEU A 89 9.04 -15.33 -4.09
N LYS A 90 10.28 -14.93 -3.78
CA LYS A 90 11.06 -14.04 -4.66
C LYS A 90 11.35 -14.61 -6.05
N SER A 91 11.34 -15.94 -6.21
CA SER A 91 11.49 -16.58 -7.53
C SER A 91 10.19 -16.61 -8.34
N GLU A 92 9.03 -16.59 -7.69
CA GLU A 92 7.73 -16.60 -8.36
C GLU A 92 7.29 -15.19 -8.80
N ILE A 93 7.58 -14.18 -7.97
CA ILE A 93 7.26 -12.77 -8.22
C ILE A 93 8.50 -11.87 -8.04
N PRO A 94 9.52 -12.04 -8.91
CA PRO A 94 10.78 -11.32 -8.79
C PRO A 94 10.55 -9.82 -8.84
N ASN A 95 11.25 -9.08 -7.96
CA ASN A 95 11.16 -7.63 -7.83
C ASN A 95 9.77 -7.08 -7.44
N ASN A 96 8.75 -7.90 -7.20
CA ASN A 96 7.41 -7.42 -6.82
C ASN A 96 7.15 -7.47 -5.30
N ILE A 97 8.18 -7.75 -4.50
CA ILE A 97 8.11 -7.79 -3.04
C ILE A 97 8.91 -6.61 -2.47
N GLY A 98 8.23 -5.76 -1.71
CA GLY A 98 8.83 -4.61 -1.04
C GLY A 98 8.71 -4.67 0.49
N ARG A 99 9.31 -3.69 1.16
CA ARG A 99 9.06 -3.43 2.59
C ARG A 99 8.70 -1.96 2.84
N TYR A 100 7.83 -1.72 3.80
CA TYR A 100 7.55 -0.35 4.22
C TYR A 100 8.69 0.22 5.06
N THR A 101 8.75 1.55 5.13
CA THR A 101 9.58 2.24 6.12
C THR A 101 9.09 1.84 7.51
N ASP A 102 10.02 1.55 8.40
CA ASP A 102 9.76 1.27 9.82
C ASP A 102 9.69 2.55 10.67
N THR A 103 9.28 3.66 10.07
CA THR A 103 9.00 4.90 10.81
C THR A 103 7.98 4.62 11.90
N PHE A 104 8.32 4.96 13.14
CA PHE A 104 7.47 4.73 14.29
C PHE A 104 6.26 5.68 14.30
N TYR A 105 5.06 5.11 14.30
CA TYR A 105 3.80 5.81 14.42
C TYR A 105 3.15 5.46 15.76
N PRO A 106 3.28 6.31 16.81
CA PRO A 106 2.81 5.98 18.17
C PRO A 106 1.30 5.74 18.28
N THR A 107 0.53 6.09 17.24
CA THR A 107 -0.93 5.89 17.18
C THR A 107 -1.34 4.63 16.40
N SER A 108 -0.40 3.93 15.74
CA SER A 108 -0.69 2.75 14.92
C SER A 108 -0.89 1.50 15.77
N SER A 109 -1.73 0.57 15.30
CA SER A 109 -1.92 -0.70 16.03
C SER A 109 -0.67 -1.57 15.99
N GLY A 110 0.01 -1.63 14.84
CA GLY A 110 1.21 -2.45 14.65
C GLY A 110 2.34 -2.08 15.60
N ASP A 111 2.70 -0.79 15.69
CA ASP A 111 3.79 -0.35 16.57
C ASP A 111 3.44 -0.55 18.04
N ASN A 112 2.18 -0.29 18.43
CA ASN A 112 1.76 -0.47 19.82
C ASN A 112 1.67 -1.95 20.23
N PHE A 113 1.25 -2.85 19.34
CA PHE A 113 1.30 -4.29 19.63
C PHE A 113 2.74 -4.80 19.72
N MET A 114 3.62 -4.34 18.83
CA MET A 114 5.05 -4.66 18.91
C MET A 114 5.63 -4.19 20.24
N LYS A 115 5.36 -2.93 20.63
CA LYS A 115 5.78 -2.34 21.91
C LYS A 115 5.19 -3.05 23.13
N ALA A 116 3.98 -3.61 23.00
CA ALA A 116 3.35 -4.41 24.05
C ALA A 116 3.89 -5.85 24.12
N GLY A 117 4.90 -6.20 23.32
CA GLY A 117 5.56 -7.51 23.34
C GLY A 117 4.89 -8.56 22.47
N ILE A 118 4.04 -8.16 21.51
CA ILE A 118 3.42 -9.05 20.53
C ILE A 118 4.11 -8.81 19.17
N PRO A 119 5.02 -9.69 18.71
CA PRO A 119 5.60 -9.61 17.38
C PRO A 119 4.54 -9.45 16.30
N VAL A 120 4.63 -8.38 15.51
CA VAL A 120 3.69 -8.08 14.42
C VAL A 120 4.33 -8.35 13.07
N VAL A 121 3.66 -9.11 12.21
CA VAL A 121 4.00 -9.26 10.80
C VAL A 121 2.93 -8.55 10.00
N LEU A 122 3.27 -7.41 9.39
CA LEU A 122 2.34 -6.63 8.59
C LEU A 122 2.48 -7.02 7.11
N PHE A 123 1.32 -7.16 6.46
CA PHE A 123 1.18 -7.52 5.05
C PHE A 123 0.42 -6.41 4.33
N GLU A 124 0.87 -6.06 3.13
CA GLU A 124 0.25 -5.08 2.25
C GLU A 124 0.09 -5.68 0.86
N GLY A 125 -1.16 -5.87 0.45
CA GLY A 125 -1.53 -6.40 -0.87
C GLY A 125 -1.68 -5.26 -1.85
N GLY A 126 -0.79 -5.17 -2.82
CA GLY A 126 -0.73 -4.06 -3.76
C GLY A 126 -1.19 -4.39 -5.17
N HIS A 127 -0.62 -3.67 -6.13
CA HIS A 127 -0.91 -3.82 -7.54
C HIS A 127 -0.15 -4.99 -8.14
N PHE A 128 -0.80 -5.72 -9.04
CA PHE A 128 -0.14 -6.58 -10.01
C PHE A 128 -0.48 -6.02 -11.40
N ILE A 129 0.47 -6.03 -12.32
CA ILE A 129 0.31 -5.37 -13.62
C ILE A 129 -0.98 -5.83 -14.33
N ASP A 130 -1.77 -4.87 -14.78
CA ASP A 130 -3.08 -5.07 -15.43
C ASP A 130 -4.15 -5.82 -14.61
N ASP A 131 -3.93 -6.03 -13.31
CA ASP A 131 -4.85 -6.73 -12.39
C ASP A 131 -5.36 -5.80 -11.29
N TYR A 132 -6.21 -4.85 -11.68
CA TYR A 132 -6.88 -3.94 -10.74
C TYR A 132 -7.85 -4.66 -9.81
N LYS A 133 -8.41 -5.79 -10.24
CA LYS A 133 -9.27 -6.66 -9.41
C LYS A 133 -8.46 -7.47 -8.38
N ARG A 134 -7.12 -7.39 -8.39
CA ARG A 134 -6.19 -8.04 -7.45
C ARG A 134 -6.34 -9.56 -7.36
N GLU A 135 -6.73 -10.22 -8.44
CA GLU A 135 -6.80 -11.69 -8.48
C GLU A 135 -5.44 -12.36 -8.27
N LYS A 136 -4.40 -11.88 -8.95
CA LYS A 136 -3.03 -12.34 -8.78
C LYS A 136 -2.41 -11.88 -7.48
N THR A 137 -2.67 -10.65 -7.06
CA THR A 137 -2.24 -10.21 -5.72
C THR A 137 -2.81 -11.14 -4.64
N ARG A 138 -4.10 -11.50 -4.69
CA ARG A 138 -4.72 -12.43 -3.73
C ARG A 138 -4.09 -13.83 -3.74
N GLU A 139 -3.69 -14.34 -4.90
CA GLU A 139 -2.96 -15.61 -5.00
C GLU A 139 -1.67 -15.56 -4.18
N PHE A 140 -0.80 -14.58 -4.45
CA PHE A 140 0.49 -14.46 -3.75
C PHE A 140 0.33 -14.04 -2.29
N TYR A 141 -0.68 -13.24 -1.96
CA TYR A 141 -1.01 -12.88 -0.59
C TYR A 141 -1.40 -14.13 0.23
N THR A 142 -2.17 -15.04 -0.38
CA THR A 142 -2.55 -16.31 0.25
C THR A 142 -1.34 -17.22 0.45
N LYS A 143 -0.45 -17.32 -0.56
CA LYS A 143 0.82 -18.03 -0.41
C LYS A 143 1.69 -17.43 0.70
N ALA A 144 1.79 -16.10 0.76
CA ALA A 144 2.54 -15.39 1.80
C ALA A 144 2.00 -15.68 3.20
N LEU A 145 0.67 -15.69 3.38
CA LEU A 145 0.03 -16.09 4.63
C LEU A 145 0.37 -17.54 5.01
N PHE A 146 0.33 -18.46 4.05
CA PHE A 146 0.70 -19.85 4.29
C PHE A 146 2.18 -19.99 4.73
N TYR A 147 3.10 -19.34 4.00
CA TYR A 147 4.52 -19.35 4.36
C TYR A 147 4.79 -18.68 5.70
N ALA A 148 4.06 -17.62 6.06
CA ALA A 148 4.15 -17.00 7.38
C ALA A 148 3.82 -17.99 8.49
N LEU A 149 2.71 -18.72 8.36
CA LEU A 149 2.31 -19.74 9.34
C LEU A 149 3.32 -20.89 9.43
N GLN A 150 3.84 -21.33 8.29
CA GLN A 150 4.89 -22.35 8.22
C GLN A 150 6.18 -21.86 8.91
N ALA A 151 6.65 -20.65 8.60
CA ALA A 151 7.82 -20.02 9.20
C ALA A 151 7.67 -19.89 10.72
N ILE A 152 6.51 -19.41 11.21
CA ILE A 152 6.21 -19.32 12.63
C ILE A 152 6.35 -20.70 13.32
N GLY A 153 5.78 -21.75 12.72
CA GLY A 153 5.86 -23.11 13.23
C GLY A 153 7.26 -23.72 13.24
N ASN A 154 8.08 -23.39 12.22
CA ASN A 154 9.44 -23.89 12.08
C ASN A 154 10.43 -23.13 12.98
N LEU A 155 10.36 -21.80 13.00
CA LEU A 155 11.24 -20.94 13.78
C LEU A 155 10.99 -21.08 15.28
N LYS A 156 9.73 -21.29 15.70
CA LYS A 156 9.34 -21.41 17.12
C LYS A 156 9.86 -20.23 17.98
N GLY A 157 9.85 -19.04 17.40
CA GLY A 157 10.33 -17.81 18.03
C GLY A 157 11.85 -17.57 17.94
N ASN A 158 12.59 -18.43 17.23
CA ASN A 158 13.98 -18.14 16.83
C ASN A 158 14.01 -16.98 15.83
N VAL A 159 15.09 -16.21 15.87
CA VAL A 159 15.34 -15.02 15.04
C VAL A 159 16.38 -15.25 13.95
N SER A 160 16.92 -16.46 13.81
CA SER A 160 17.89 -16.80 12.77
C SER A 160 17.39 -16.41 11.37
N GLY A 161 18.25 -15.74 10.60
CA GLY A 161 17.94 -15.33 9.23
C GLY A 161 17.15 -14.02 9.12
N TYR A 162 16.89 -13.32 10.23
CA TYR A 162 16.24 -12.01 10.19
C TYR A 162 16.99 -10.99 9.32
N GLU A 163 18.30 -11.14 9.15
CA GLU A 163 19.14 -10.24 8.36
C GLU A 163 18.69 -10.16 6.90
N SER A 164 18.18 -11.26 6.32
CA SER A 164 17.67 -11.27 4.95
C SER A 164 16.40 -10.43 4.76
N TYR A 165 15.76 -9.96 5.84
CA TYR A 165 14.74 -8.92 5.77
C TYR A 165 15.25 -7.65 5.08
N PHE A 166 16.53 -7.29 5.27
CA PHE A 166 17.11 -6.09 4.69
C PHE A 166 17.46 -6.23 3.21
N GLU A 167 17.41 -7.45 2.65
CA GLU A 167 17.50 -7.69 1.20
C GLU A 167 16.24 -7.21 0.47
N ILE A 168 15.11 -7.10 1.18
CA ILE A 168 13.85 -6.64 0.61
C ILE A 168 13.93 -5.13 0.34
N PRO A 169 13.68 -4.68 -0.91
CA PRO A 169 13.75 -3.27 -1.25
C PRO A 169 12.66 -2.45 -0.54
N GLU A 170 12.98 -1.21 -0.16
CA GLU A 170 11.97 -0.30 0.38
C GLU A 170 11.00 0.16 -0.69
N ASN A 171 9.72 0.13 -0.34
CA ASN A 171 8.62 0.50 -1.21
C ASN A 171 8.64 2.01 -1.53
N LYS A 172 8.31 2.37 -2.79
CA LYS A 172 8.45 3.73 -3.32
C LYS A 172 7.12 4.23 -3.87
N GLU A 173 6.63 5.34 -3.31
CA GLU A 173 5.52 6.07 -3.92
C GLU A 173 6.00 6.78 -5.20
N SER A 174 5.76 6.15 -6.34
CA SER A 174 6.45 6.44 -7.59
C SER A 174 5.55 6.45 -8.81
N HIS A 175 4.31 5.94 -8.68
CA HIS A 175 3.42 5.74 -9.82
C HIS A 175 2.07 6.42 -9.66
N TYR A 176 1.46 6.71 -10.80
CA TYR A 176 0.03 6.89 -11.01
C TYR A 176 -0.49 5.78 -11.92
N ASP A 177 -1.81 5.59 -11.99
CA ASP A 177 -2.38 4.58 -12.88
C ASP A 177 -2.22 4.95 -14.36
N ILE A 178 -2.54 6.21 -14.68
CA ILE A 178 -2.38 6.73 -16.04
C ILE A 178 -1.70 8.10 -15.96
N ILE A 179 -0.75 8.35 -16.86
CA ILE A 179 -0.25 9.70 -17.12
C ILE A 179 -0.44 10.03 -18.59
N TYR A 180 -1.12 11.15 -18.84
CA TYR A 180 -1.14 11.79 -20.15
C TYR A 180 -0.02 12.82 -20.19
N ARG A 181 1.00 12.57 -21.02
CA ARG A 181 2.17 13.44 -21.17
C ARG A 181 1.94 14.48 -22.25
N ASN A 182 2.47 15.70 -22.10
CA ASN A 182 2.46 16.73 -23.15
C ASN A 182 1.07 17.13 -23.66
N VAL A 183 0.07 17.20 -22.78
CA VAL A 183 -1.30 17.59 -23.12
C VAL A 183 -1.36 19.10 -23.38
N ARG A 184 -1.85 19.49 -24.56
CA ARG A 184 -2.12 20.90 -24.86
C ARG A 184 -3.50 21.32 -24.35
N LEU A 185 -3.55 22.34 -23.51
CA LEU A 185 -4.82 22.94 -23.07
C LEU A 185 -5.37 23.94 -24.10
N ASN A 186 -6.69 24.14 -24.06
CA ASN A 186 -7.40 25.10 -24.91
C ASN A 186 -7.40 26.52 -24.27
N THR A 187 -6.20 27.11 -24.17
CA THR A 187 -5.96 28.43 -23.60
C THR A 187 -5.58 29.45 -24.69
N ASP A 188 -5.71 30.74 -24.36
CA ASP A 188 -5.37 31.85 -25.27
C ASP A 188 -3.84 32.07 -25.40
N PHE A 189 -3.06 31.31 -24.63
CA PHE A 189 -1.60 31.22 -24.67
C PHE A 189 -1.17 29.75 -24.79
N GLU A 190 0.07 29.49 -25.15
CA GLU A 190 0.61 28.13 -25.21
C GLU A 190 0.70 27.51 -23.81
N CYS A 191 -0.04 26.43 -23.59
CA CYS A 191 -0.05 25.69 -22.34
C CYS A 191 0.00 24.20 -22.65
N VAL A 192 1.16 23.58 -22.36
CA VAL A 192 1.41 22.15 -22.49
C VAL A 192 1.84 21.64 -21.11
N LEU A 193 1.20 20.57 -20.64
CA LEU A 193 1.43 20.01 -19.31
C LEU A 193 1.11 18.52 -19.27
N ASP A 194 1.43 17.86 -18.17
CA ASP A 194 1.04 16.48 -17.93
C ASP A 194 -0.23 16.41 -17.05
N ILE A 195 -1.04 15.37 -17.23
CA ILE A 195 -2.21 15.07 -16.40
C ILE A 195 -2.11 13.64 -15.87
N ALA A 196 -2.02 13.50 -14.54
CA ALA A 196 -2.01 12.21 -13.85
C ALA A 196 -3.42 11.84 -13.41
N VAL A 197 -3.73 10.55 -13.57
CA VAL A 197 -5.00 9.96 -13.18
C VAL A 197 -4.73 8.77 -12.26
N GLN A 198 -5.51 8.71 -11.18
CA GLN A 198 -5.53 7.62 -10.22
C GLN A 198 -6.96 7.09 -10.09
N TYR A 199 -7.12 5.78 -10.15
CA TYR A 199 -8.39 5.13 -9.86
C TYR A 199 -8.73 5.23 -8.37
N LYS A 200 -9.96 5.63 -8.07
CA LYS A 200 -10.57 5.52 -6.75
C LYS A 200 -11.51 4.32 -6.74
N GLU A 201 -11.31 3.45 -5.76
CA GLU A 201 -12.18 2.32 -5.47
C GLU A 201 -13.47 2.84 -4.81
N ILE A 202 -14.61 2.67 -5.47
CA ILE A 202 -15.91 3.13 -4.99
C ILE A 202 -16.86 1.94 -4.97
N LYS A 203 -17.47 1.74 -3.81
CA LYS A 203 -18.50 0.72 -3.62
C LYS A 203 -19.86 1.42 -3.59
N THR A 204 -20.65 1.24 -4.65
CA THR A 204 -22.01 1.77 -4.77
C THR A 204 -23.02 0.76 -4.22
N GLU A 205 -24.22 1.23 -3.87
CA GLU A 205 -25.35 0.33 -3.54
C GLU A 205 -25.89 -0.39 -4.79
N ALA A 206 -25.64 0.15 -5.97
CA ALA A 206 -26.14 -0.36 -7.25
C ALA A 206 -25.34 -1.55 -7.80
N SER A 207 -24.13 -1.79 -7.32
CA SER A 207 -23.24 -2.84 -7.81
C SER A 207 -22.71 -3.71 -6.68
N GLU A 208 -22.64 -5.03 -6.90
CA GLU A 208 -21.94 -5.96 -6.01
C GLU A 208 -20.41 -5.91 -6.18
N GLU A 209 -19.91 -5.37 -7.30
CA GLU A 209 -18.47 -5.18 -7.52
C GLU A 209 -17.99 -3.81 -6.97
N ILE A 210 -16.67 -3.68 -6.80
CA ILE A 210 -16.01 -2.39 -6.57
C ILE A 210 -15.79 -1.74 -7.93
N GLU A 211 -16.20 -0.48 -8.07
CA GLU A 211 -15.97 0.33 -9.25
C GLU A 211 -14.64 1.09 -9.13
N PHE A 212 -13.89 1.15 -10.22
CA PHE A 212 -12.63 1.89 -10.30
C PHE A 212 -12.85 3.16 -11.10
N ILE A 213 -13.13 4.27 -10.42
CA ILE A 213 -13.44 5.54 -11.08
C ILE A 213 -12.13 6.31 -11.28
N PRO A 214 -11.75 6.71 -12.51
CA PRO A 214 -10.56 7.50 -12.74
C PRO A 214 -10.75 8.93 -12.22
N TYR A 215 -9.83 9.40 -11.37
CA TYR A 215 -9.80 10.75 -10.85
C TYR A 215 -8.51 11.46 -11.27
N VAL A 216 -8.60 12.76 -11.55
CA VAL A 216 -7.42 13.58 -11.77
C VAL A 216 -6.68 13.76 -10.46
N ALA A 217 -5.47 13.22 -10.38
CA ALA A 217 -4.64 13.23 -9.20
C ALA A 217 -3.67 14.43 -9.18
N GLU A 218 -3.09 14.76 -10.32
CA GLU A 218 -2.10 15.83 -10.44
C GLU A 218 -2.10 16.41 -11.85
N VAL A 219 -1.74 17.69 -11.96
CA VAL A 219 -1.70 18.46 -13.22
C VAL A 219 -0.47 19.36 -13.19
N GLY A 220 0.29 19.40 -14.29
CA GLY A 220 1.48 20.26 -14.40
C GLY A 220 2.72 19.46 -14.75
N ASP A 221 3.82 19.74 -14.05
CA ASP A 221 5.03 18.93 -14.12
C ASP A 221 4.93 17.77 -13.12
N ILE A 222 4.69 16.56 -13.62
CA ILE A 222 4.58 15.34 -12.80
C ILE A 222 5.98 14.80 -12.40
N GLY A 223 7.04 15.47 -12.83
CA GLY A 223 8.41 15.20 -12.45
C GLY A 223 8.83 13.77 -12.78
N LYS A 224 9.40 13.08 -11.80
CA LYS A 224 9.96 11.73 -11.96
C LYS A 224 8.96 10.60 -11.71
N LYS A 225 7.70 10.91 -11.33
CA LYS A 225 6.68 9.88 -11.17
C LYS A 225 6.31 9.29 -12.53
N LYS A 226 6.03 7.99 -12.56
CA LYS A 226 5.69 7.23 -13.76
C LYS A 226 4.20 6.87 -13.78
N GLY A 227 3.67 6.56 -14.95
CA GLY A 227 2.35 5.94 -15.09
C GLY A 227 2.49 4.44 -15.30
N TRP A 228 1.62 3.61 -14.70
CA TRP A 228 1.48 2.22 -15.16
C TRP A 228 1.10 2.18 -16.63
N LYS A 229 0.31 3.17 -17.07
CA LYS A 229 0.09 3.50 -18.46
C LYS A 229 0.49 4.95 -18.74
N GLU A 230 1.46 5.15 -19.63
CA GLU A 230 1.79 6.49 -20.12
C GLU A 230 1.31 6.68 -21.56
N ILE A 231 0.73 7.85 -21.83
CA ILE A 231 0.17 8.21 -23.14
C ILE A 231 0.79 9.54 -23.56
N ASP A 232 1.65 9.52 -24.58
CA ASP A 232 2.16 10.74 -25.20
C ASP A 232 1.03 11.43 -25.99
N CYS A 233 0.76 12.67 -25.58
CA CYS A 233 -0.29 13.52 -26.13
C CYS A 233 0.29 14.70 -26.92
N THR A 234 1.56 14.63 -27.31
CA THR A 234 2.17 15.62 -28.21
C THR A 234 1.30 15.84 -29.44
N GLY A 235 0.88 17.09 -29.64
CA GLY A 235 -0.01 17.49 -30.75
C GLY A 235 -1.51 17.29 -30.50
N LYS A 236 -1.90 16.58 -29.43
CA LYS A 236 -3.30 16.38 -29.02
C LYS A 236 -3.78 17.49 -28.10
N LYS A 237 -5.09 17.67 -28.04
CA LYS A 237 -5.76 18.73 -27.27
C LYS A 237 -6.65 18.16 -26.19
N PHE A 238 -6.64 18.83 -25.05
CA PHE A 238 -7.61 18.63 -23.98
C PHE A 238 -8.99 19.15 -24.40
N VAL A 239 -10.00 18.28 -24.33
CA VAL A 239 -11.40 18.59 -24.64
C VAL A 239 -12.25 18.26 -23.42
N CYS A 240 -12.88 19.29 -22.85
CA CYS A 240 -13.77 19.20 -21.70
C CYS A 240 -14.69 20.44 -21.68
N ASP A 241 -15.85 20.34 -21.04
CA ASP A 241 -16.72 21.50 -20.78
C ASP A 241 -16.03 22.56 -19.91
N LYS A 242 -15.08 22.13 -19.07
CA LYS A 242 -14.24 22.99 -18.25
C LYS A 242 -12.97 23.37 -19.02
N LYS A 243 -12.51 24.62 -18.87
CA LYS A 243 -11.26 25.09 -19.51
C LYS A 243 -9.99 24.38 -18.99
N TYR A 244 -10.04 23.84 -17.77
CA TYR A 244 -8.91 23.21 -17.09
C TYR A 244 -9.29 21.87 -16.46
N PRO A 245 -8.36 20.90 -16.40
CA PRO A 245 -8.55 19.69 -15.59
C PRO A 245 -8.73 20.07 -14.12
N LYS A 246 -9.66 19.40 -13.43
CA LYS A 246 -9.96 19.64 -12.02
C LYS A 246 -9.37 18.52 -11.17
N ILE A 247 -8.40 18.85 -10.32
CA ILE A 247 -7.82 17.92 -9.34
C ILE A 247 -8.91 17.43 -8.38
N ASP A 248 -8.80 16.17 -7.95
CA ASP A 248 -9.76 15.49 -7.07
C ASP A 248 -11.19 15.41 -7.63
N ALA A 249 -11.32 15.46 -8.96
CA ALA A 249 -12.58 15.20 -9.65
C ALA A 249 -12.46 13.98 -10.59
N PRO A 250 -13.59 13.32 -10.89
CA PRO A 250 -13.65 12.31 -11.93
C PRO A 250 -13.11 12.84 -13.27
N VAL A 251 -12.51 11.96 -14.06
CA VAL A 251 -12.09 12.28 -15.43
C VAL A 251 -13.33 12.50 -16.29
N GLU A 252 -13.57 13.76 -16.67
CA GLU A 252 -14.66 14.23 -17.54
C GLU A 252 -14.12 14.84 -18.84
N PHE A 253 -12.92 14.47 -19.25
CA PHE A 253 -12.24 15.02 -20.43
C PHE A 253 -11.83 13.93 -21.42
N GLN A 254 -11.59 14.36 -22.65
CA GLN A 254 -10.95 13.58 -23.70
C GLN A 254 -9.67 14.27 -24.16
N ILE A 255 -8.73 13.50 -24.70
CA ILE A 255 -7.52 14.01 -25.34
C ILE A 255 -7.49 13.49 -26.78
N ILE A 256 -7.65 14.40 -27.75
CA ILE A 256 -7.79 14.09 -29.17
C ILE A 256 -6.78 14.83 -30.04
#